data_AF-A0A2H9T4P7-F1
#
_entry.id   AF-A0A2H9T4P7-F1
#
_cell.length_a   1.000
_cell.length_b   1.000
_cell.length_c   1.000
_cell.angle_alpha   90.00
_cell.angle_beta   90.00
_cell.angle_gamma   90.00
#
_symmetry.space_group_name_H-M   'P 1'
#
loop_
_entity.id
_entity.type
_entity.pdbx_description
1 polymer ?
#
loop_
_entity_poly.entity_id
_entity_poly.type
_entity_poly.pdbx_seq_one_letter_code
_entity_poly.pdbx_strand_id
1 'polypeptide(L)' 'MSVVFPDGYVVDTVGPFFGSENDATITKKILDGIESLNPLLQPEDHIIVDRGYRDVLKDISEVGYGHHMPSFLQPGKS' A
#
# COMPACT_ATOMS: atom_id res chain seq x y z
N MET A 1 0.68 7.21 -7.91
CA MET A 1 1.24 6.10 -7.11
C MET A 1 1.57 4.98 -8.08
N SER A 2 2.68 4.27 -7.95
CA SER A 2 2.99 3.13 -8.81
C SER A 2 2.89 1.83 -8.02
N VAL A 3 2.27 0.82 -8.62
CA VAL A 3 2.23 -0.55 -8.08
C VAL A 3 3.37 -1.33 -8.72
N VAL A 4 4.23 -1.93 -7.92
CA VAL A 4 5.42 -2.63 -8.38
C VAL A 4 5.50 -4.03 -7.78
N PHE A 5 5.96 -5.00 -8.57
CA PHE A 5 6.29 -6.31 -8.07
C PHE A 5 7.62 -6.27 -7.29
N PRO A 6 7.86 -7.25 -6.38
CA PRO A 6 9.10 -7.32 -5.60
C PRO A 6 10.39 -7.43 -6.43
N ASP A 7 10.29 -7.85 -7.70
CA ASP A 7 11.40 -7.96 -8.66
C ASP A 7 11.63 -6.67 -9.46
N GLY A 8 10.85 -5.61 -9.20
CA GLY A 8 11.05 -4.26 -9.73
C GLY A 8 10.26 -3.94 -11.00
N TYR A 9 9.40 -4.85 -11.48
CA TYR A 9 8.53 -4.53 -12.61
C TYR A 9 7.34 -3.67 -12.17
N VAL A 10 7.09 -2.59 -12.91
CA VAL A 10 5.92 -1.74 -12.71
C VAL A 10 4.70 -2.44 -13.30
N VAL A 11 3.69 -2.65 -12.46
CA VAL A 11 2.42 -3.29 -12.83
C VAL A 11 1.43 -2.25 -13.33
N ASP A 12 1.30 -1.15 -12.58
CA ASP A 12 0.36 -0.08 -12.91
C ASP A 12 0.76 1.26 -12.28
N THR A 13 0.17 2.33 -12.81
CA THR A 13 0.26 3.70 -12.27
C THR A 13 -1.14 4.22 -11.98
N VAL A 14 -1.44 4.38 -10.69
CA VAL A 14 -2.73 4.79 -10.15
C VAL A 14 -2.74 6.29 -9.88
N GLY A 15 -3.81 6.98 -10.28
CA GLY A 15 -4.00 8.42 -10.11
C GLY A 15 -4.72 9.10 -11.29
N PRO A 16 -4.74 10.44 -11.37
CA PRO A 16 -3.97 11.42 -10.58
C PRO A 16 -4.54 11.70 -9.17
N PHE A 17 -3.66 12.11 -8.25
CA PHE A 17 -4.01 12.52 -6.87
C PHE A 17 -3.63 13.98 -6.61
N PHE A 18 -4.30 14.63 -5.65
CA PHE A 18 -3.95 15.99 -5.28
C PHE A 18 -2.67 16.02 -4.45
N GLY A 19 -1.80 17.02 -4.67
CA GLY A 19 -0.54 17.16 -3.92
C GLY A 19 -0.71 17.44 -2.41
N SER A 20 -1.92 17.75 -1.97
CA SER A 20 -2.27 17.90 -0.54
C SER A 20 -2.55 16.56 0.15
N GLU A 21 -2.63 15.46 -0.60
CA GLU A 21 -2.96 14.15 -0.08
C GLU A 21 -1.69 13.36 0.22
N ASN A 22 -1.58 12.86 1.45
CA ASN A 22 -0.45 12.04 1.84
C ASN A 22 -0.60 10.60 1.31
N ASP A 23 0.51 9.86 1.32
CA ASP A 23 0.56 8.50 0.78
C ASP A 23 -0.42 7.54 1.47
N ALA A 24 -0.65 7.68 2.78
CA ALA A 24 -1.61 6.87 3.52
C ALA A 24 -3.05 7.12 3.04
N THR A 25 -3.43 8.39 2.85
CA THR A 25 -4.75 8.80 2.33
C THR A 25 -4.95 8.29 0.90
N ILE A 26 -3.91 8.43 0.07
CA ILE A 26 -3.93 7.93 -1.30
C ILE A 26 -4.10 6.40 -1.30
N THR A 27 -3.35 5.68 -0.48
CA THR A 27 -3.44 4.20 -0.39
C THR A 27 -4.83 3.74 0.03
N LYS A 28 -5.46 4.42 0.99
CA LYS A 28 -6.83 4.12 1.38
C LYS A 28 -7.81 4.28 0.21
N LYS A 29 -7.69 5.34 -0.58
CA LYS A 29 -8.52 5.53 -1.79
C LYS A 29 -8.33 4.43 -2.83
N ILE A 30 -7.11 3.91 -2.94
CA ILE A 30 -6.78 2.80 -3.85
C ILE A 30 -7.46 1.50 -3.37
N LEU A 31 -7.43 1.24 -2.07
CA LEU A 31 -8.10 0.08 -1.47
C LEU A 31 -9.63 0.16 -1.59
N ASP A 32 -10.21 1.34 -1.35
CA ASP A 32 -11.66 1.57 -1.34
C ASP A 32 -12.28 1.81 -2.73
N GLY A 33 -11.46 2.02 -3.77
CA GLY A 33 -11.86 2.62 -5.06
C GLY A 33 -12.04 1.68 -6.26
N ILE A 34 -12.37 2.26 -7.42
CA ILE A 34 -12.59 1.55 -8.71
C ILE A 34 -11.26 1.09 -9.34
N GLU A 35 -10.16 1.78 -9.06
CA GLU A 35 -8.77 1.32 -9.30
C GLU A 35 -8.29 0.39 -8.18
N SER A 36 -9.18 -0.52 -7.79
CA SER A 36 -8.92 -1.50 -6.74
C SER A 36 -7.72 -2.35 -7.13
N LEU A 37 -6.91 -2.73 -6.15
CA LEU A 37 -5.87 -3.73 -6.34
C LEU A 37 -6.45 -5.14 -6.54
N ASN A 38 -7.76 -5.35 -6.31
CA ASN A 38 -8.41 -6.67 -6.40
C ASN A 38 -8.23 -7.43 -7.73
N PRO A 39 -8.18 -6.79 -8.92
CA PRO A 39 -7.89 -7.50 -10.17
C PRO A 39 -6.41 -7.92 -10.29
N LEU A 40 -5.52 -7.25 -9.56
CA LEU A 40 -4.07 -7.46 -9.58
C LEU A 40 -3.61 -8.39 -8.44
N LEU A 41 -4.34 -8.40 -7.33
CA LEU A 41 -4.00 -9.11 -6.09
C LEU A 41 -5.03 -10.20 -5.80
N GLN A 42 -4.53 -11.36 -5.38
CA GLN A 42 -5.34 -12.45 -4.88
C GLN A 42 -5.63 -12.27 -3.38
N PRO A 43 -6.72 -12.87 -2.86
CA PRO A 43 -6.87 -13.06 -1.42
C PRO A 43 -5.60 -13.71 -0.84
N GLU A 44 -5.14 -13.26 0.32
CA GLU A 44 -3.89 -13.67 1.00
C GLU A 44 -2.57 -13.11 0.42
N ASP A 45 -2.60 -12.25 -0.61
CA ASP A 45 -1.39 -11.54 -1.03
C ASP A 45 -0.88 -10.60 0.08
N HIS A 46 0.45 -10.45 0.13
CA HIS A 46 1.12 -9.64 1.14
C HIS A 46 1.59 -8.30 0.56
N ILE A 47 1.10 -7.20 1.13
CA ILE A 47 1.52 -5.84 0.78
C ILE A 47 2.71 -5.44 1.67
N ILE A 48 3.83 -5.08 1.05
CA ILE A 48 5.01 -4.55 1.75
C ILE A 48 4.94 -3.03 1.73
N VAL A 49 4.95 -2.40 2.90
CA VAL A 49 4.85 -0.94 3.00
C VAL A 49 5.93 -0.34 3.91
N ASP A 50 6.30 0.91 3.62
CA ASP A 50 7.21 1.69 4.45
C ASP A 50 6.51 2.26 5.70
N ARG A 51 7.29 2.81 6.65
CA ARG A 51 6.75 3.35 7.91
C ARG A 51 5.71 4.44 7.74
N GLY A 52 5.77 5.21 6.65
CA GLY A 52 4.83 6.28 6.35
C GLY A 52 3.39 5.80 6.10
N TYR A 53 3.20 4.48 5.89
CA TYR A 53 1.92 3.85 5.61
C TYR A 53 1.32 3.15 6.84
N ARG A 54 1.84 3.44 8.04
CA ARG A 54 1.34 2.83 9.28
C ARG A 54 -0.17 3.01 9.47
N ASP A 55 -0.69 4.16 9.06
CA ASP A 55 -2.09 4.52 9.32
C ASP A 55 -3.07 3.76 8.42
N VAL A 56 -2.60 3.10 7.35
CA VAL A 56 -3.43 2.33 6.41
C VAL A 56 -3.33 0.80 6.60
N LEU A 57 -2.51 0.32 7.55
CA LEU A 57 -2.33 -1.12 7.80
C LEU A 57 -3.64 -1.82 8.18
N LYS A 58 -4.50 -1.09 8.92
CA LYS A 58 -5.81 -1.60 9.32
C LYS A 58 -6.71 -1.79 8.09
N ASP A 59 -6.78 -0.79 7.22
CA ASP A 59 -7.58 -0.86 5.99
C ASP A 59 -7.10 -2.00 5.09
N ILE A 60 -5.78 -2.20 4.94
CA ILE A 60 -5.21 -3.34 4.19
C ILE A 60 -5.72 -4.69 4.73
N SER A 61 -5.74 -4.83 6.06
CA SER A 61 -6.20 -6.06 6.71
C SER A 61 -7.70 -6.28 6.57
N GLU A 62 -8.50 -5.20 6.61
CA GLU A 62 -9.97 -5.26 6.46
C GLU A 62 -10.40 -5.69 5.05
N VAL A 63 -9.58 -5.41 4.03
CA VAL A 63 -9.80 -5.86 2.65
C VAL A 63 -9.36 -7.32 2.43
N GLY A 64 -8.66 -7.93 3.40
CA GLY A 64 -8.26 -9.34 3.36
C GLY A 64 -6.83 -9.59 2.85
N TYR A 65 -5.98 -8.57 2.84
CA TYR A 65 -4.57 -8.70 2.47
C TYR A 65 -3.66 -8.81 3.70
N GLY A 66 -2.60 -9.60 3.56
CA GLY A 66 -1.49 -9.59 4.50
C GLY A 66 -0.71 -8.28 4.36
N HIS A 67 -0.05 -7.83 5.43
CA HIS A 67 0.84 -6.68 5.36
C HIS A 67 2.15 -6.92 6.11
N HIS A 68 3.24 -6.40 5.55
CA HIS A 68 4.55 -6.40 6.18
C HIS A 68 5.16 -5.00 6.13
N MET A 69 5.74 -4.59 7.26
CA MET A 69 6.55 -3.38 7.32
C MET A 69 7.99 -3.80 7.59
N PRO A 70 8.92 -3.59 6.65
CA PRO A 70 10.32 -3.94 6.86
C PRO A 70 10.90 -3.20 8.08
N SER A 71 11.39 -3.96 9.04
CA SER A 71 11.97 -3.44 10.29
C SER A 71 13.41 -2.99 10.10
N PHE A 72 13.66 -2.03 9.21
CA PHE A 72 15.01 -1.50 9.03
C PHE A 72 15.53 -0.72 10.24
N LEU A 73 14.66 -0.29 11.16
CA LEU A 73 15.04 0.23 12.49
C LEU A 73 14.12 -0.35 13.55
N GLN A 74 14.71 -0.78 14.67
CA GLN A 74 13.96 -1.15 15.87
C GLN A 74 13.12 0.05 16.34
N PRO A 75 11.94 -0.17 16.93
CA PRO A 75 11.15 0.91 17.53
C PRO A 75 12.03 1.80 18.42
N GLY A 76 12.07 3.11 18.13
CA GLY A 76 12.84 4.08 18.92
C GLY A 76 14.29 4.34 18.47
N LYS A 77 14.74 3.80 17.33
CA LYS A 77 16.03 4.20 16.73
C LYS A 77 15.79 5.07 15.48
N SER A 78 16.42 6.24 15.47
CA SER A 78 16.52 7.12 14.29
C SER A 78 17.81 6.86 13.54
#